data_AF-A0A4Q3KV34-F1
#
_entry.id   AF-A0A4Q3KV34-F1
#
_cell.length_a   1.000
_cell.length_b   1.000
_cell.length_c   1.000
_cell.angle_alpha   90.00
_cell.angle_beta   90.00
_cell.angle_gamma   90.00
#
_symmetry.space_group_name_H-M   'P 1'
#
loop_
_entity.id
_entity.type
_entity.pdbx_description
1 polymer ?
#
loop_
_entity_poly.entity_id
_entity_poly.type
_entity_poly.pdbx_seq_one_letter_code
_entity_poly.pdbx_strand_id
1 'polypeptide(L)'
;MTKTLQALLADRAELESKIAAAKKTESAEALQTVHELVKEFGFTAQQVFPWQSGKAKVPAKYLDEKTGATWTGRGKPPAWIAGKNREDFLIDKPQRQPDPFWDGVAAAVRDLG
;
A
#
# COMPACT_ATOMS: atom_id res chain seq x y z
N MET A 1 36.78 14.58 13.56
CA MET A 1 35.70 15.39 14.17
C MET A 1 34.38 14.69 13.88
N THR A 2 33.68 14.18 14.89
CA THR A 2 32.33 13.63 14.76
C THR A 2 31.33 14.77 14.63
N LYS A 3 30.41 14.71 13.65
CA LYS A 3 29.35 15.72 13.54
C LYS A 3 28.41 15.59 14.74
N THR A 4 28.00 16.72 15.31
CA THR A 4 27.00 16.75 16.39
C THR A 4 25.62 16.44 15.83
N LEU A 5 24.70 15.96 16.68
CA LEU A 5 23.32 15.66 16.29
C LEU A 5 22.64 16.86 15.61
N GLN A 6 22.85 18.07 16.15
CA GLN A 6 22.28 19.30 15.61
C GLN A 6 22.82 19.63 14.21
N ALA A 7 24.11 19.38 13.97
CA ALA A 7 24.70 19.56 12.64
C ALA A 7 24.11 18.57 11.62
N LEU A 8 23.90 17.31 12.02
CA LEU A 8 23.27 16.30 11.14
C LEU A 8 21.82 16.65 10.79
N LEU A 9 21.06 17.23 11.72
CA LEU A 9 19.69 17.68 11.46
C LEU A 9 19.64 18.88 10.52
N ALA A 10 20.57 19.84 10.68
CA ALA A 10 20.69 20.98 9.79
C ALA A 10 21.02 20.56 8.35
N ASP A 11 22.01 19.67 8.18
CA ASP A 11 22.38 19.10 6.89
C ASP A 11 21.19 18.40 6.21
N ARG A 12 20.40 17.64 6.99
CA ARG A 12 19.19 16.97 6.48
C ARG A 12 18.16 17.97 5.98
N ALA A 13 17.89 19.03 6.73
CA ALA A 13 16.92 20.04 6.34
C ALA A 13 17.34 20.76 5.05
N GLU A 14 18.64 21.06 4.91
CA GLU A 14 19.19 21.64 3.68
C GLU A 14 19.06 20.70 2.48
N LEU A 15 19.37 19.41 2.67
CA LEU A 15 19.23 18.40 1.62
C LEU A 15 17.77 18.21 1.19
N GLU A 16 16.84 18.14 2.15
CA GLU A 16 15.40 18.04 1.84
C GLU A 16 14.91 19.26 1.04
N SER A 17 15.36 20.47 1.40
CA SER A 17 15.04 21.69 0.65
C SER A 17 15.57 21.63 -0.79
N LYS A 18 16.81 21.18 -0.99
CA LYS A 18 17.41 21.00 -2.32
C LYS A 18 16.69 19.93 -3.14
N ILE A 19 16.33 18.80 -2.51
CA ILE A 19 15.58 17.72 -3.17
C ILE A 19 14.19 18.22 -3.60
N ALA A 20 13.50 18.96 -2.74
CA ALA A 20 12.19 19.52 -3.07
C ALA A 20 12.27 20.53 -4.23
N ALA A 21 13.29 21.39 -4.23
CA ALA A 21 13.54 22.33 -5.32
C ALA A 21 13.85 21.60 -6.64
N ALA A 22 14.75 20.61 -6.62
CA ALA A 22 15.11 19.81 -7.79
C ALA A 22 13.89 19.06 -8.36
N LYS A 23 13.12 18.36 -7.51
CA LYS A 23 11.88 17.68 -7.93
C LYS A 23 10.88 18.63 -8.58
N LYS A 24 10.73 19.84 -8.05
CA LYS A 24 9.83 20.85 -8.63
C LYS A 24 10.30 21.27 -10.03
N THR A 25 11.59 21.52 -10.21
CA THR A 25 12.16 21.86 -11.51
C THR A 25 12.01 20.70 -12.50
N GLU A 26 12.44 19.50 -12.11
CA GLU A 26 12.37 18.30 -12.95
C GLU A 26 10.93 17.97 -13.35
N SER A 27 9.97 18.08 -12.42
CA SER A 27 8.55 17.86 -12.74
C SER A 27 7.97 18.92 -13.68
N ALA A 28 8.40 20.19 -13.56
CA ALA A 28 8.00 21.24 -14.48
C ALA A 28 8.54 21.00 -15.90
N GLU A 29 9.81 20.59 -16.02
CA GLU A 29 10.43 20.23 -17.30
C GLU A 29 9.77 19.00 -17.94
N ALA A 30 9.45 17.99 -17.13
CA ALA A 30 8.71 16.82 -17.59
C ALA A 30 7.30 17.20 -18.11
N LEU A 31 6.58 18.07 -17.40
CA LEU A 31 5.27 18.56 -17.84
C LEU A 31 5.36 19.36 -19.14
N GLN A 32 6.40 20.17 -19.30
CA GLN A 32 6.63 20.91 -20.55
C GLN A 32 6.82 19.94 -21.73
N THR A 33 7.68 18.94 -21.56
CA THR A 33 7.90 17.89 -22.58
C THR A 33 6.60 17.18 -22.95
N VAL A 34 5.78 16.82 -21.95
CA VAL A 34 4.47 16.20 -22.19
C VAL A 34 3.55 17.14 -22.97
N HIS A 35 3.47 18.42 -22.61
CA HIS A 35 2.66 19.39 -23.33
C HIS A 35 3.11 19.59 -24.79
N GLU A 36 4.42 19.61 -25.04
CA GLU A 36 4.99 19.70 -26.39
C GLU A 36 4.58 18.49 -27.23
N LEU A 37 4.72 17.27 -26.70
CA LEU A 37 4.29 16.05 -27.37
C LEU A 37 2.78 16.03 -27.63
N VAL A 38 1.96 16.44 -26.65
CA VAL A 38 0.51 16.54 -26.82
C VAL A 38 0.14 17.51 -27.93
N LYS A 39 0.83 18.65 -28.02
CA LYS A 39 0.61 19.66 -29.05
C LYS A 39 1.08 19.19 -30.43
N GLU A 40 2.24 18.55 -30.52
CA GLU A 40 2.84 18.08 -31.78
C GLU A 40 1.98 17.01 -32.45
N PHE A 41 1.53 16.02 -31.68
CA PHE A 41 0.73 14.90 -32.20
C PHE A 41 -0.78 15.15 -32.15
N GLY A 42 -1.22 16.29 -31.60
CA GLY A 42 -2.64 16.65 -31.47
C GLY A 42 -3.41 15.70 -30.57
N PHE A 43 -2.79 15.18 -29.50
CA PHE A 43 -3.46 14.27 -28.57
C PHE A 43 -4.59 14.99 -27.83
N THR A 44 -5.72 14.29 -27.68
CA THR A 44 -6.81 14.73 -26.80
C THR A 44 -6.57 14.26 -25.37
N ALA A 45 -7.12 14.98 -24.39
CA ALA A 45 -7.01 14.60 -22.97
C ALA A 45 -7.46 13.15 -22.70
N GLN A 46 -8.47 12.66 -23.45
CA GLN A 46 -8.97 11.29 -23.33
C GLN A 46 -7.96 10.22 -23.82
N GLN A 47 -7.09 10.56 -24.77
CA GLN A 47 -6.05 9.65 -25.27
C GLN A 47 -4.86 9.60 -24.32
N VAL A 48 -4.52 10.72 -23.69
CA VAL A 48 -3.44 10.81 -22.69
C VAL A 48 -3.88 10.21 -21.36
N PHE A 49 -5.13 10.47 -20.95
CA PHE A 49 -5.73 10.02 -19.71
C PHE A 49 -7.03 9.26 -20.00
N PRO A 50 -6.94 8.01 -20.48
CA PRO A 50 -8.12 7.22 -20.77
C PRO A 50 -8.93 6.95 -19.50
N TRP A 51 -10.26 7.06 -19.59
CA TRP A 51 -11.13 6.67 -18.50
C TRP A 51 -11.01 5.16 -18.26
N GLN A 52 -10.36 4.78 -17.16
CA GLN A 52 -10.26 3.38 -16.76
C GLN A 52 -11.58 2.94 -16.13
N SER A 53 -12.54 2.54 -16.96
CA SER A 53 -13.84 2.00 -16.55
C SER A 53 -13.76 0.59 -15.97
N GLY A 54 -12.64 0.22 -15.37
CA GLY A 54 -12.50 -1.03 -14.66
C GLY A 54 -13.24 -0.90 -13.34
N LYS A 55 -14.43 -1.51 -13.24
CA LYS A 55 -14.98 -1.85 -11.92
C LYS A 55 -13.87 -2.63 -11.22
N ALA A 56 -13.22 -2.03 -10.22
CA ALA A 56 -12.18 -2.71 -9.46
C ALA A 56 -12.74 -4.06 -9.03
N LYS A 57 -12.21 -5.14 -9.63
CA LYS A 57 -12.71 -6.49 -9.37
C LYS A 57 -12.39 -6.75 -7.91
N VAL A 58 -13.43 -6.71 -7.08
CA VAL A 58 -13.29 -6.88 -5.65
C VAL A 58 -12.65 -8.24 -5.44
N PRO A 59 -11.49 -8.33 -4.79
CA PRO A 59 -10.88 -9.62 -4.53
C PRO A 59 -11.85 -10.48 -3.72
N ALA A 60 -11.83 -11.79 -3.98
CA ALA A 60 -12.57 -12.73 -3.14
C ALA A 60 -12.04 -12.62 -1.70
N LYS A 61 -12.95 -12.52 -0.73
CA LYS A 61 -12.59 -12.48 0.70
C LYS A 61 -12.69 -13.87 1.31
N TYR A 62 -13.58 -14.70 0.79
CA TYR A 62 -13.90 -16.03 1.29
C TYR A 62 -13.75 -17.09 0.20
N LEU A 63 -13.28 -18.28 0.57
CA LEU A 63 -13.11 -19.48 -0.26
C LEU A 63 -13.69 -20.71 0.47
N ASP A 64 -14.47 -21.51 -0.25
CA ASP A 64 -14.85 -22.85 0.18
C ASP A 64 -13.79 -23.87 -0.25
N GLU A 65 -13.03 -24.42 0.68
CA GLU A 65 -11.98 -25.41 0.41
C GLU A 65 -12.53 -26.70 -0.22
N LYS A 66 -13.82 -27.02 0.00
CA LYS A 66 -14.43 -28.25 -0.51
C LYS A 66 -14.86 -28.15 -1.98
N THR A 67 -15.28 -26.97 -2.40
CA THR A 67 -15.85 -26.76 -3.75
C THR A 67 -15.04 -25.81 -4.62
N GLY A 68 -14.06 -25.09 -4.05
CA GLY A 68 -13.31 -24.04 -4.72
C GLY A 68 -14.11 -22.76 -4.97
N ALA A 69 -15.36 -22.67 -4.48
CA ALA A 69 -16.20 -21.50 -4.68
C ALA A 69 -15.69 -20.30 -3.88
N THR A 70 -15.71 -19.11 -4.50
CA THR A 70 -15.23 -17.87 -3.87
C THR A 70 -16.34 -16.84 -3.71
N TRP A 71 -16.23 -16.00 -2.68
CA TRP A 71 -17.16 -14.90 -2.45
C TRP A 71 -16.43 -13.66 -1.96
N THR A 72 -16.78 -12.50 -2.55
CA THR A 72 -16.16 -11.20 -2.24
C THR A 72 -16.61 -10.62 -0.89
N GLY A 73 -17.58 -11.26 -0.22
CA GLY A 73 -18.20 -10.74 1.00
C GLY A 73 -19.24 -9.65 0.76
N ARG A 74 -19.51 -9.28 -0.50
CA ARG A 74 -20.54 -8.32 -0.89
C ARG A 74 -21.76 -9.04 -1.47
N GLY A 75 -22.95 -8.54 -1.15
CA GLY A 75 -24.23 -9.08 -1.63
C GLY A 75 -24.76 -10.28 -0.81
N LYS A 76 -25.66 -11.06 -1.41
CA LYS A 76 -26.24 -12.24 -0.76
C LYS A 76 -25.18 -13.34 -0.59
N PRO A 77 -24.95 -13.87 0.62
CA PRO A 77 -23.99 -14.93 0.84
C PRO A 77 -24.42 -16.23 0.12
N PRO A 78 -23.47 -16.97 -0.48
CA PRO A 78 -23.73 -18.31 -1.00
C PRO A 78 -24.13 -19.31 0.10
N ALA A 79 -24.82 -20.40 -0.30
CA ALA A 79 -25.30 -21.42 0.64
C ALA A 79 -24.19 -22.09 1.46
N TRP A 80 -22.96 -22.16 0.94
CA TRP A 80 -21.84 -22.83 1.63
C TRP A 80 -21.31 -22.06 2.85
N ILE A 81 -21.45 -20.73 2.86
CA ILE A 81 -21.03 -19.83 3.98
C ILE A 81 -22.21 -19.24 4.75
N ALA A 82 -23.42 -19.25 4.18
CA ALA A 82 -24.61 -18.73 4.84
C ALA A 82 -24.89 -19.48 6.16
N GLY A 83 -25.00 -18.75 7.27
CA GLY A 83 -25.29 -19.33 8.60
C GLY A 83 -24.10 -19.99 9.30
N LYS A 84 -22.89 -19.97 8.71
CA LYS A 84 -21.66 -20.51 9.32
C LYS A 84 -20.73 -19.39 9.79
N ASN A 85 -19.73 -19.73 10.61
CA ASN A 85 -18.67 -18.77 10.91
C ASN A 85 -17.89 -18.48 9.62
N ARG A 86 -17.80 -17.19 9.27
CA ARG A 86 -17.18 -16.72 8.03
C ARG A 86 -15.66 -16.69 8.12
N GLU A 87 -15.11 -16.63 9.33
CA GLU A 87 -13.68 -16.57 9.60
C GLU A 87 -12.95 -17.83 9.11
N ASP A 88 -13.62 -18.99 9.20
CA ASP A 88 -13.11 -20.29 8.74
C ASP A 88 -12.82 -20.32 7.24
N PHE A 89 -13.55 -19.50 6.47
CA PHE A 89 -13.48 -19.43 5.01
C PHE A 89 -12.63 -18.26 4.51
N LEU A 90 -12.00 -17.47 5.38
CA LEU A 90 -11.16 -16.35 4.95
C LEU A 90 -9.96 -16.87 4.14
N ILE A 91 -9.72 -16.23 2.99
CA ILE A 91 -8.54 -16.51 2.17
C ILE A 91 -7.28 -16.02 2.88
N ASP A 92 -7.35 -14.81 3.45
CA ASP A 92 -6.29 -14.21 4.25
C ASP A 92 -6.57 -14.45 5.74
N LYS A 93 -6.27 -15.67 6.22
CA LYS A 93 -6.38 -15.98 7.65
C LYS A 93 -5.33 -15.14 8.38
N PRO A 94 -5.71 -14.26 9.33
CA PRO A 94 -4.74 -13.55 10.14
C PRO A 94 -4.00 -14.60 10.97
N GLN A 95 -2.81 -15.00 10.48
CA GLN A 95 -1.89 -15.82 11.24
C GLN A 95 -1.52 -14.99 12.46
N ARG A 96 -2.07 -15.35 13.63
CA ARG A 96 -1.61 -14.81 14.91
C ARG A 96 -0.20 -15.32 15.12
N GLN A 97 0.78 -14.63 14.56
CA GLN A 97 2.17 -14.92 14.85
C GLN A 97 2.42 -14.42 16.27
N PRO A 98 2.79 -15.29 17.23
CA PRO A 98 3.27 -14.82 18.52
C PRO A 98 4.55 -14.02 18.26
N ASP A 99 4.54 -12.73 18.57
CA ASP A 99 5.70 -11.84 18.39
C ASP A 99 6.86 -12.35 19.26
N PRO A 100 7.94 -12.92 18.67
CA PRO A 100 9.02 -13.55 19.44
C PRO A 100 9.78 -12.56 20.32
N PHE A 101 9.70 -11.27 19.98
CA PHE A 101 10.42 -10.19 20.64
C PHE A 101 9.82 -9.83 22.01
N TRP A 102 8.49 -9.80 22.15
CA TRP A 102 7.84 -9.45 23.41
C TRP A 102 7.80 -10.61 24.41
N ASP A 103 7.72 -11.84 23.93
CA ASP A 103 7.66 -13.04 24.78
C ASP A 103 8.98 -13.24 25.57
N GLY A 104 10.13 -13.00 24.92
CA GLY A 104 11.45 -13.06 25.57
C GLY A 104 11.72 -11.92 26.57
N VAL A 105 11.22 -10.72 26.29
CA VAL A 105 11.34 -9.57 27.20
C VAL A 105 10.45 -9.73 28.44
N ALA A 106 9.23 -10.26 28.27
CA ALA A 106 8.33 -10.54 29.39
C ALA A 106 8.84 -11.66 30.30
N ALA A 107 9.48 -12.70 29.74
CA ALA A 107 10.15 -13.75 30.50
C ALA A 107 11.35 -13.21 31.30
N ALA A 108 12.18 -12.36 30.70
CA ALA A 108 13.37 -11.79 31.36
C ALA A 108 13.03 -10.86 32.54
N VAL A 109 11.88 -10.19 32.52
CA VAL A 109 11.42 -9.34 33.64
C VAL A 109 10.90 -10.16 34.83
N ARG A 110 10.45 -11.40 34.60
CA ARG A 110 9.90 -12.27 35.65
C ARG A 110 10.97 -13.05 36.43
N ASP A 111 12.18 -13.15 35.89
CA ASP A 111 13.34 -13.84 36.50
C ASP A 111 14.23 -12.91 37.35
N LEU A 112 13.89 -11.61 37.43
CA LEU A 112 14.57 -10.61 38.27
C LEU A 112 13.80 -10.33 39.58
N GLY A 113 13.17 -11.36 40.15
CA GLY A 113 12.45 -11.32 41.44
C GLY A 113 13.15 -12.13 42.52
#